data_AF-A0A6S7G6W9-F1
#
_entry.id   AF-A0A6S7G6W9-F1
#
_cell.length_a   1.000
_cell.length_b   1.000
_cell.length_c   1.000
_cell.angle_alpha   90.00
_cell.angle_beta   90.00
_cell.angle_gamma   90.00
#
_symmetry.space_group_name_H-M   'P 1'
#
loop_
_entity.id
_entity.type
_entity.pdbx_description
1 polymer ?
#
loop_
_entity_poly.entity_id
_entity_poly.type
_entity_poly.pdbx_seq_one_letter_code
_entity_poly.pdbx_strand_id
1 'polypeptide(L)'
;MSEKRGILERLNAGEVVIGDGGFVFALEKRGYVKAGPWTPEASVEHPEAVLQLHREFCRAGSDIAQAFTFYASEDKLDNRGNDAGKKIGVKSVNQASCDLAKQVSKEFGCLWLG
;
A
#
# COMPACT_ATOMS: atom_id res chain seq x y z
N MET A 1 9.12 -25.28 -6.61
CA MET A 1 8.78 -23.90 -7.01
C MET A 1 10.10 -23.16 -7.20
N SER A 2 10.29 -22.44 -8.31
CA SER A 2 11.46 -21.56 -8.47
C SER A 2 11.50 -20.56 -7.31
N GLU A 3 12.67 -20.31 -6.72
CA GLU A 3 12.80 -19.20 -5.77
C GLU A 3 12.39 -17.90 -6.45
N LYS A 4 11.65 -17.05 -5.73
CA LYS A 4 11.27 -15.71 -6.22
C LYS A 4 12.52 -14.85 -6.23
N ARG A 5 12.92 -14.38 -7.42
CA ARG A 5 14.04 -13.46 -7.56
C ARG A 5 13.75 -12.14 -6.87
N GLY A 6 14.74 -11.62 -6.14
CA GLY A 6 14.67 -10.31 -5.49
C GLY A 6 14.76 -9.17 -6.49
N ILE A 7 14.48 -7.94 -6.04
CA ILE A 7 14.50 -6.74 -6.90
C ILE A 7 15.87 -6.54 -7.57
N LEU A 8 16.96 -6.67 -6.83
CA LEU A 8 18.32 -6.48 -7.38
C LEU A 8 18.67 -7.53 -8.44
N GLU A 9 18.24 -8.78 -8.27
CA GLU A 9 18.48 -9.84 -9.23
C GLU A 9 17.73 -9.61 -10.54
N ARG A 10 16.47 -9.15 -10.45
CA ARG A 10 15.66 -8.78 -11.62
C ARG A 10 16.30 -7.60 -12.38
N LEU A 11 16.68 -6.55 -11.67
CA LEU A 11 17.32 -5.37 -12.27
C LEU A 11 18.68 -5.71 -12.90
N ASN A 12 19.52 -6.51 -12.23
CA ASN A 12 20.81 -6.95 -12.78
C ASN A 12 20.66 -7.85 -14.02
N ALA A 13 19.55 -8.58 -14.13
CA ALA A 13 19.21 -9.35 -15.32
C ALA A 13 18.69 -8.50 -16.49
N GLY A 14 18.59 -7.18 -16.33
CA GLY A 14 18.09 -6.26 -17.36
C GLY A 14 16.57 -6.24 -17.48
N GLU A 15 15.84 -6.73 -16.48
CA GLU A 15 14.38 -6.68 -16.49
C GLU A 15 13.85 -5.28 -16.25
N VAL A 16 12.79 -4.93 -16.97
CA VAL A 16 11.94 -3.79 -16.62
C VAL A 16 11.02 -4.22 -15.49
N VAL A 17 11.07 -3.50 -14.37
CA VAL A 17 10.20 -3.73 -13.20
C VAL A 17 9.21 -2.60 -13.10
N ILE A 18 7.91 -2.94 -13.06
CA ILE A 18 6.81 -1.98 -13.04
C ILE A 18 6.32 -1.76 -11.61
N GLY A 19 6.33 -0.52 -11.13
CA GLY A 19 5.69 -0.13 -9.86
C GLY A 19 4.17 -0.05 -9.97
N ASP A 20 3.49 0.09 -8.83
CA ASP A 20 2.04 0.30 -8.81
C ASP A 20 1.63 1.77 -9.03
N GLY A 21 0.34 2.06 -8.91
CA GLY A 21 -0.23 3.37 -9.19
C GLY A 21 -0.62 4.18 -7.95
N GLY A 22 -1.30 5.30 -8.19
CA GLY A 22 -1.67 6.24 -7.13
C GLY A 22 -2.85 5.78 -6.26
N PHE A 23 -2.55 5.37 -5.02
CA PHE A 23 -3.57 4.93 -4.04
C PHE A 23 -4.54 6.04 -3.64
N VAL A 24 -4.02 7.20 -3.20
CA VAL A 24 -4.84 8.29 -2.63
C VAL A 24 -5.95 8.71 -3.60
N PHE A 25 -5.62 9.03 -4.84
CA PHE A 25 -6.61 9.51 -5.81
C PHE A 25 -7.59 8.41 -6.24
N ALA A 26 -7.14 7.15 -6.35
CA ALA A 26 -8.01 6.05 -6.71
C ALA A 26 -9.01 5.73 -5.60
N LEU A 27 -8.57 5.75 -4.34
CA LEU A 27 -9.42 5.55 -3.16
C LEU A 27 -10.34 6.75 -2.90
N GLU A 28 -9.89 7.98 -3.17
CA GLU A 28 -10.70 9.19 -3.02
C GLU A 28 -11.88 9.17 -3.99
N LYS A 29 -11.65 8.81 -5.26
CA LYS A 29 -12.72 8.63 -6.26
C LYS A 29 -13.71 7.53 -5.88
N ARG A 30 -13.33 6.59 -5.01
CA ARG A 30 -14.18 5.51 -4.47
C ARG A 30 -14.83 5.88 -3.13
N GLY A 31 -14.51 7.04 -2.57
CA GLY A 31 -15.09 7.54 -1.32
C GLY A 31 -14.46 7.01 -0.03
N TYR A 32 -13.27 6.39 -0.08
CA TYR A 32 -12.63 5.81 1.11
C TYR A 32 -11.64 6.74 1.83
N VAL A 33 -11.06 7.70 1.11
CA VAL A 33 -10.05 8.62 1.65
C VAL A 33 -10.32 10.04 1.18
N LYS A 34 -9.69 11.01 1.84
CA LYS A 34 -9.61 12.40 1.37
C LYS A 34 -8.14 12.82 1.32
N ALA A 35 -7.68 13.20 0.15
CA ALA A 35 -6.28 13.59 -0.05
C ALA A 35 -5.87 14.70 0.93
N GLY A 36 -4.84 14.41 1.72
CA GLY A 36 -4.39 15.27 2.81
C GLY A 36 -4.79 14.71 4.18
N PRO A 37 -5.97 15.05 4.72
CA PRO A 37 -6.27 14.81 6.13
C PRO A 37 -6.49 13.35 6.47
N TRP A 38 -7.06 12.54 5.57
CA TRP A 38 -7.47 11.16 5.89
C TRP A 38 -7.05 10.21 4.79
N THR A 39 -5.98 9.43 5.01
CA THR A 39 -5.38 8.58 3.98
C THR A 39 -5.02 7.19 4.50
N PRO A 40 -3.85 6.93 5.12
CA PRO A 40 -3.38 5.57 5.36
C PRO A 40 -4.19 4.81 6.42
N GLU A 41 -4.98 5.50 7.27
CA GLU A 41 -5.89 4.85 8.22
C GLU A 41 -6.94 3.98 7.52
N ALA A 42 -7.22 4.22 6.24
CA ALA A 42 -8.08 3.35 5.43
C ALA A 42 -7.53 1.92 5.32
N SER A 43 -6.23 1.68 5.53
CA SER A 43 -5.69 0.32 5.63
C SER A 43 -6.20 -0.44 6.86
N VAL A 44 -6.70 0.25 7.87
CA VAL A 44 -7.31 -0.32 9.09
C VAL A 44 -8.84 -0.22 9.03
N GLU A 45 -9.37 0.91 8.60
CA GLU A 45 -10.82 1.17 8.59
C GLU A 45 -11.54 0.50 7.40
N HIS A 46 -10.87 0.40 6.26
CA HIS A 46 -11.39 -0.11 4.99
C HIS A 46 -10.38 -1.04 4.28
N PRO A 47 -9.86 -2.08 4.96
CA PRO A 47 -8.79 -2.93 4.43
C PRO A 47 -9.17 -3.61 3.11
N GLU A 48 -10.45 -3.93 2.91
CA GLU A 48 -10.96 -4.53 1.68
C GLU A 48 -10.80 -3.62 0.46
N ALA A 49 -10.95 -2.29 0.65
CA ALA A 49 -10.80 -1.32 -0.43
C ALA A 49 -9.34 -1.17 -0.85
N VAL A 50 -8.43 -1.07 0.12
CA VAL A 50 -6.99 -0.99 -0.11
C VAL A 50 -6.48 -2.28 -0.75
N LEU A 51 -6.92 -3.43 -0.24
CA LEU A 51 -6.58 -4.74 -0.78
C LEU A 51 -7.06 -4.88 -2.23
N GLN A 52 -8.30 -4.52 -2.52
CA GLN A 52 -8.86 -4.59 -3.86
C GLN A 52 -8.09 -3.70 -4.85
N LEU A 53 -7.69 -2.50 -4.43
CA LEU A 53 -6.90 -1.62 -5.29
C LEU A 53 -5.50 -2.19 -5.59
N HIS A 54 -4.82 -2.77 -4.60
CA HIS A 54 -3.57 -3.51 -4.86
C HIS A 54 -3.77 -4.60 -5.91
N ARG A 55 -4.84 -5.41 -5.78
CA ARG A 55 -5.15 -6.48 -6.75
C ARG A 55 -5.34 -5.93 -8.16
N GLU A 56 -6.00 -4.79 -8.29
CA GLU A 56 -6.23 -4.14 -9.58
C GLU A 56 -4.93 -3.67 -10.22
N PHE A 57 -3.99 -3.11 -9.44
CA PHE A 57 -2.67 -2.78 -9.98
C PHE A 57 -1.87 -4.02 -10.39
N CYS A 58 -1.92 -5.11 -9.63
CA CYS A 58 -1.29 -6.36 -10.04
C CYS A 58 -1.93 -6.93 -11.32
N ARG A 59 -3.27 -6.90 -11.44
CA ARG A 59 -3.97 -7.29 -12.68
C ARG A 59 -3.62 -6.39 -13.86
N ALA A 60 -3.32 -5.11 -13.61
CA ALA A 60 -2.87 -4.17 -14.62
C ALA A 60 -1.39 -4.34 -15.02
N GLY A 61 -0.65 -5.24 -14.35
CA GLY A 61 0.73 -5.57 -14.70
C GLY A 61 1.80 -5.05 -13.74
N SER A 62 1.43 -4.58 -12.55
CA SER A 62 2.43 -4.18 -11.54
C SER A 62 3.24 -5.37 -11.04
N ASP A 63 4.56 -5.20 -10.98
CA ASP A 63 5.52 -6.14 -10.39
C ASP A 63 5.70 -5.94 -8.88
N ILE A 64 5.21 -4.83 -8.33
CA ILE A 64 5.40 -4.42 -6.94
C ILE A 64 4.05 -4.03 -6.33
N ALA A 65 3.75 -4.57 -5.15
CA ALA A 65 2.70 -4.07 -4.27
C ALA A 65 3.33 -3.16 -3.21
N GLN A 66 3.14 -1.84 -3.32
CA GLN A 66 3.73 -0.85 -2.41
C GLN A 66 2.75 -0.50 -1.28
N ALA A 67 3.16 -0.71 -0.04
CA ALA A 67 2.35 -0.42 1.14
C ALA A 67 1.85 1.03 1.16
N PHE A 68 0.59 1.20 1.56
CA PHE A 68 -0.07 2.49 1.59
C PHE A 68 0.31 3.32 2.84
N THR A 69 1.59 3.64 2.98
CA THR A 69 2.18 4.24 4.21
C THR A 69 2.69 5.67 4.05
N PHE A 70 2.56 6.28 2.86
CA PHE A 70 3.17 7.58 2.54
C PHE A 70 2.85 8.71 3.54
N TYR A 71 1.63 8.74 4.09
CA TYR A 71 1.18 9.76 5.05
C TYR A 71 1.04 9.21 6.48
N ALA A 72 1.63 8.05 6.77
CA ALA A 72 1.46 7.34 8.04
C ALA A 72 2.58 7.65 9.04
N SER A 73 2.77 8.92 9.39
CA SER A 73 3.69 9.37 10.44
C SER A 73 2.96 10.10 11.57
N GLU A 74 3.60 10.21 12.74
CA GLU A 74 2.99 10.82 13.94
C GLU A 74 2.47 12.23 13.66
N ASP A 75 3.26 13.06 12.98
CA ASP A 75 2.89 14.44 12.66
C ASP A 75 1.74 14.54 11.65
N LYS A 76 1.50 13.49 10.85
CA LYS A 76 0.48 13.48 9.80
C LYS A 76 -0.84 12.90 10.26
N LEU A 77 -0.80 11.84 11.07
CA LEU A 77 -1.98 11.16 11.59
C LEU A 77 -2.67 11.91 12.73
N ASP A 78 -2.04 12.96 13.27
CA ASP A 78 -2.62 13.89 14.24
C ASP A 78 -2.82 15.32 13.66
N ASN A 79 -2.74 15.48 12.33
CA ASN A 79 -2.82 16.79 11.66
C ASN A 79 -4.23 17.13 11.16
N ARG A 80 -4.57 18.43 11.10
CA ARG A 80 -5.80 18.95 10.46
C ARG A 80 -7.10 18.23 10.89
N GLY A 81 -7.17 17.80 12.15
CA GLY A 81 -8.32 17.09 12.71
C GLY A 81 -8.35 15.59 12.42
N ASN A 82 -7.26 15.02 11.88
CA ASN A 82 -7.03 13.58 11.97
C ASN A 82 -6.62 13.24 13.40
N ASP A 83 -7.19 12.16 13.94
CA ASP A 83 -6.87 11.61 15.27
C ASP A 83 -6.50 10.12 15.18
N ALA A 84 -6.24 9.60 13.98
CA ALA A 84 -5.88 8.20 13.76
C ALA A 84 -4.57 7.83 14.49
N GLY A 85 -3.66 8.78 14.66
CA GLY A 85 -2.44 8.59 15.44
C GLY A 85 -2.73 8.20 16.88
N LYS A 86 -3.70 8.88 17.51
CA LYS A 86 -4.16 8.59 18.88
C LYS A 86 -5.12 7.40 18.97
N LYS A 87 -6.04 7.25 18.01
CA LYS A 87 -7.12 6.23 18.05
C LYS A 87 -6.63 4.84 17.65
N ILE A 88 -5.76 4.76 16.65
CA ILE A 88 -5.31 3.51 16.03
C ILE A 88 -3.82 3.25 16.32
N GLY A 89 -3.01 4.31 16.29
CA GLY A 89 -1.57 4.23 16.45
C GLY A 89 -0.85 4.11 15.11
N VAL A 90 0.17 4.94 14.93
CA VAL A 90 0.98 5.02 13.70
C VAL A 90 1.56 3.67 13.30
N LYS A 91 2.08 2.92 14.29
CA LYS A 91 2.62 1.58 14.06
C LYS A 91 1.56 0.61 13.51
N SER A 92 0.34 0.66 14.05
CA SER A 92 -0.76 -0.20 13.63
C SER A 92 -1.18 0.10 12.19
N VAL A 93 -1.28 1.39 11.82
CA VAL A 93 -1.60 1.82 10.45
C VAL A 93 -0.53 1.37 9.44
N ASN A 94 0.74 1.55 9.77
CA ASN A 94 1.84 1.09 8.93
C ASN A 94 1.85 -0.43 8.79
N GLN A 95 1.70 -1.15 9.91
CA GLN A 95 1.70 -2.61 9.93
C GLN A 95 0.56 -3.18 9.08
N ALA A 96 -0.66 -2.66 9.23
CA ALA A 96 -1.81 -3.08 8.43
C ALA A 96 -1.55 -2.86 6.93
N SER A 97 -1.02 -1.69 6.54
CA SER A 97 -0.67 -1.40 5.15
C SER A 97 0.36 -2.39 4.58
N CYS A 98 1.40 -2.71 5.35
CA CYS A 98 2.41 -3.69 4.95
C CYS A 98 1.85 -5.12 4.84
N ASP A 99 0.94 -5.50 5.73
CA ASP A 99 0.33 -6.83 5.72
C ASP A 99 -0.60 -7.03 4.51
N LEU A 100 -1.35 -6.00 4.11
CA LEU A 100 -2.15 -6.00 2.89
C LEU A 100 -1.26 -6.13 1.63
N ALA A 101 -0.17 -5.36 1.54
CA ALA A 101 0.78 -5.47 0.43
C ALA A 101 1.42 -6.86 0.34
N LYS A 102 1.85 -7.42 1.48
CA LYS A 102 2.38 -8.80 1.56
C LYS A 102 1.36 -9.84 1.15
N GLN A 103 0.09 -9.67 1.54
CA GLN A 103 -0.98 -10.58 1.17
C GLN A 103 -1.13 -10.61 -0.36
N VAL A 104 -1.15 -9.46 -1.02
CA VAL A 104 -1.29 -9.38 -2.49
C VAL A 104 -0.04 -9.93 -3.19
N SER A 105 1.16 -9.66 -2.66
CA SER A 105 2.40 -10.25 -3.17
C SER A 105 2.41 -11.78 -3.15
N LYS A 106 1.79 -12.38 -2.13
CA LYS A 106 1.59 -13.84 -2.09
C LYS A 106 0.55 -14.31 -3.11
N GLU A 107 -0.56 -13.59 -3.23
CA GLU A 107 -1.66 -13.92 -4.15
C GLU A 107 -1.25 -13.83 -5.63
N PHE A 108 -0.52 -12.78 -6.02
CA PHE A 108 -0.17 -12.50 -7.42
C PHE A 108 1.24 -12.91 -7.82
N GLY A 109 2.06 -13.34 -6.86
CA GLY A 109 3.45 -13.67 -7.15
C GLY A 109 4.38 -12.45 -7.34
N CYS A 110 3.89 -11.22 -7.18
CA CYS A 110 4.68 -9.99 -7.32
C CYS A 110 5.62 -9.75 -6.10
N LEU A 111 6.48 -8.74 -6.15
CA LEU A 111 7.25 -8.23 -5.01
C LEU A 111 6.37 -7.33 -4.12
N TRP A 112 6.82 -7.05 -2.89
CA TRP A 112 6.20 -6.03 -2.04
C TRP A 112 7.27 -5.06 -1.51
N LEU A 113 6.85 -3.83 -1.21
CA LEU A 113 7.66 -2.76 -0.64
C LEU A 113 6.85 -2.08 0.47
N GLY A 114 7.44 -1.77 1.62
CA GLY A 114 6.74 -1.06 2.70
C GLY A 114 7.61 -0.79 3.91
#